data_AF-A0A088EXR6-F1
#
_entry.id   AF-A0A088EXR6-F1
#
_cell.length_a   1.000
_cell.length_b   1.000
_cell.length_c   1.000
_cell.angle_alpha   90.00
_cell.angle_beta   90.00
_cell.angle_gamma   90.00
#
_symmetry.space_group_name_H-M   'P 1'
#
loop_
_entity.id
_entity.type
_entity.pdbx_description
1 polymer ?
#
loop_
_entity_poly.entity_id
_entity_poly.type
_entity_poly.pdbx_seq_one_letter_code
_entity_poly.pdbx_strand_id
1 'polypeptide(L)'
;MKATSLTNVSKKHFKKTIQEVKGLPITDRATFGYSSHTILVYGHKNNERRCGISMRNHSGKISLLITDFQGRFLFNGGFDISTPTLTLLNHYWAIYQSVRKQMKPRMLTKTNF
;
A
#
# COMPACT_ATOMS: atom_id res chain seq x y z
N MET A 1 -2.16 -11.78 4.36
CA MET A 1 -2.86 -11.51 5.66
C MET A 1 -2.80 -10.02 5.87
N LYS A 2 -3.96 -9.37 5.93
CA LYS A 2 -4.12 -7.91 6.03
C LYS A 2 -4.19 -7.49 7.51
N ALA A 3 -3.67 -6.32 7.85
CA ALA A 3 -3.84 -5.73 9.18
C ALA A 3 -5.31 -5.32 9.43
N THR A 4 -5.80 -5.52 10.64
CA THR A 4 -7.18 -5.20 11.05
C THR A 4 -7.37 -3.73 11.44
N SER A 5 -6.30 -3.08 11.90
CA SER A 5 -6.27 -1.65 12.25
C SER A 5 -4.95 -1.03 11.78
N LEU A 6 -4.92 0.31 11.65
CA LEU A 6 -3.71 1.03 11.28
C LEU A 6 -2.59 0.86 12.34
N THR A 7 -2.95 0.76 13.61
CA THR A 7 -2.01 0.55 14.73
C THR A 7 -1.37 -0.84 14.70
N ASN A 8 -2.04 -1.83 14.11
CA ASN A 8 -1.56 -3.20 13.99
C ASN A 8 -0.71 -3.43 12.75
N VAL A 9 -0.56 -2.45 11.87
CA VAL A 9 0.31 -2.56 10.68
C VAL A 9 1.76 -2.77 11.11
N SER A 10 2.39 -3.80 10.56
CA SER A 10 3.72 -4.26 10.98
C SER A 10 4.56 -4.72 9.79
N LYS A 11 5.89 -4.84 9.98
CA LYS A 11 6.81 -5.38 8.96
C LYS A 11 6.35 -6.76 8.43
N LYS A 12 5.73 -7.59 9.27
CA LYS A 12 5.23 -8.92 8.86
C LYS A 12 4.14 -8.81 7.80
N HIS A 13 3.24 -7.83 7.92
CA HIS A 13 2.20 -7.57 6.92
C HIS A 13 2.83 -7.18 5.58
N PHE A 14 3.78 -6.23 5.59
CA PHE A 14 4.52 -5.83 4.39
C PHE A 14 5.26 -7.00 3.74
N LYS A 15 6.01 -7.79 4.52
CA LYS A 15 6.76 -8.95 4.01
C LYS A 15 5.84 -9.93 3.29
N LYS A 16 4.72 -10.27 3.93
CA LYS A 16 3.75 -11.21 3.37
C LYS A 16 3.10 -10.65 2.09
N THR A 17 2.70 -9.38 2.10
CA THR A 17 2.13 -8.74 0.91
C THR A 17 3.12 -8.67 -0.26
N ILE A 18 4.40 -8.38 -0.02
CA ILE A 18 5.43 -8.40 -1.08
C ILE A 18 5.55 -9.80 -1.69
N GLN A 19 5.58 -10.84 -0.85
CA GLN A 19 5.66 -12.23 -1.32
C GLN A 19 4.42 -12.63 -2.12
N GLU A 20 3.22 -12.27 -1.64
CA GLU A 20 1.97 -12.50 -2.35
C GLU A 20 1.99 -11.81 -3.72
N VAL A 21 2.33 -10.51 -3.79
CA VAL A 21 2.38 -9.75 -5.04
C VAL A 21 3.38 -10.31 -6.05
N LYS A 22 4.53 -10.82 -5.60
CA LYS A 22 5.53 -11.46 -6.49
C LYS A 22 5.01 -12.71 -7.17
N GLY A 23 4.13 -13.46 -6.50
CA GLY A 23 3.56 -14.70 -7.03
C GLY A 23 2.27 -14.52 -7.82
N LEU A 24 1.74 -13.30 -7.94
CA LEU A 24 0.46 -13.09 -8.62
C LEU A 24 0.60 -13.13 -10.14
N PRO A 25 -0.37 -13.74 -10.85
CA PRO A 25 -0.46 -13.63 -12.28
C PRO A 25 -0.80 -12.18 -12.69
N ILE A 26 -0.52 -11.88 -13.95
CA ILE A 26 -0.97 -10.64 -14.59
C ILE A 26 -2.49 -10.73 -14.78
N THR A 27 -3.21 -9.71 -14.31
CA THR A 27 -4.68 -9.66 -14.33
C THR A 27 -5.22 -8.71 -15.37
N ASP A 28 -4.49 -7.63 -15.64
CA ASP A 28 -4.84 -6.65 -16.67
C ASP A 28 -3.61 -6.38 -17.55
N ARG A 29 -3.83 -6.33 -18.86
CA ARG A 29 -2.85 -5.92 -19.85
C ARG A 29 -3.33 -4.61 -20.48
N ALA A 30 -2.51 -3.57 -20.39
CA ALA A 30 -2.70 -2.30 -21.08
C ALA A 30 -1.68 -2.19 -22.22
N THR A 31 -1.94 -1.32 -23.19
CA THR A 31 -1.08 -1.14 -24.38
C THR A 31 0.40 -0.90 -24.06
N PHE A 32 0.70 -0.30 -22.90
CA PHE A 32 2.07 0.02 -22.45
C PHE A 32 2.43 -0.59 -21.08
N GLY A 33 1.71 -1.61 -20.61
CA GLY A 33 1.98 -2.15 -19.29
C GLY A 33 1.05 -3.27 -18.85
N TYR A 34 1.24 -3.74 -17.64
CA TYR A 34 0.36 -4.74 -17.04
C TYR A 34 0.18 -4.48 -15.55
N SER A 35 -0.89 -5.02 -14.97
CA SER A 35 -1.12 -5.01 -13.53
C SER A 35 -1.49 -6.39 -13.04
N SER A 36 -1.07 -6.74 -11.82
CA SER A 36 -1.64 -7.83 -11.03
C SER A 36 -2.82 -7.32 -10.21
N HIS A 37 -3.49 -8.25 -9.51
CA HIS A 37 -4.41 -7.91 -8.42
C HIS A 37 -3.69 -7.02 -7.39
N THR A 38 -4.43 -6.06 -6.85
CA THR A 38 -4.00 -5.32 -5.68
C THR A 38 -4.18 -6.15 -4.42
N ILE A 39 -3.13 -6.23 -3.61
CA ILE A 39 -3.15 -6.80 -2.27
C ILE A 39 -3.12 -5.69 -1.23
N LEU A 40 -4.05 -5.73 -0.28
CA LEU A 40 -4.11 -4.79 0.83
C LEU A 40 -3.18 -5.23 1.96
N VAL A 41 -2.30 -4.33 2.39
CA VAL A 41 -1.66 -4.39 3.71
C VAL A 41 -2.64 -3.93 4.78
N TYR A 42 -3.41 -2.86 4.50
CA TYR A 42 -4.44 -2.29 5.36
C TYR A 42 -5.52 -1.59 4.51
N GLY A 43 -6.76 -1.49 5.02
CA GLY A 43 -7.89 -0.85 4.36
C GLY A 43 -9.02 -1.82 4.02
N HIS A 44 -10.08 -1.32 3.37
CA HIS A 44 -11.22 -2.13 2.91
C HIS A 44 -11.17 -2.33 1.39
N LYS A 45 -11.63 -3.49 0.90
CA LYS A 45 -11.62 -3.82 -0.54
C LYS A 45 -12.36 -2.78 -1.39
N ASN A 46 -13.40 -2.14 -0.83
CA ASN A 46 -14.20 -1.11 -1.50
C ASN A 46 -13.69 0.32 -1.26
N ASN A 47 -12.67 0.50 -0.42
CA ASN A 47 -12.12 1.80 -0.01
C ASN A 47 -10.59 1.82 -0.09
N GLU A 48 -9.97 1.03 -0.98
CA GLU A 48 -8.52 1.04 -1.18
C GLU A 48 -7.99 2.47 -1.45
N ARG A 49 -8.79 3.26 -2.19
CA ARG A 49 -8.49 4.67 -2.49
C ARG A 49 -8.79 5.64 -1.35
N ARG A 50 -9.48 5.21 -0.29
CA ARG A 50 -9.93 6.04 0.85
C ARG A 50 -9.54 5.35 2.17
N CYS A 51 -8.27 5.49 2.55
CA CYS A 51 -7.64 4.86 3.72
C CYS A 51 -7.08 3.45 3.46
N GLY A 52 -6.08 3.37 2.59
CA GLY A 52 -5.46 2.12 2.19
C GLY A 52 -3.94 2.15 2.25
N ILE A 53 -3.36 1.00 2.61
CA ILE A 53 -1.98 0.66 2.27
C ILE A 53 -2.08 -0.55 1.37
N SER A 54 -1.68 -0.42 0.12
CA SER A 54 -1.84 -1.48 -0.86
C SER A 54 -0.59 -1.64 -1.72
N MET A 55 -0.42 -2.84 -2.25
CA MET A 55 0.64 -3.16 -3.20
C MET A 55 0.10 -3.93 -4.38
N ARG A 56 0.69 -3.71 -5.55
CA ARG A 56 0.41 -4.48 -6.77
C ARG A 56 1.66 -4.57 -7.63
N ASN A 57 1.78 -5.61 -8.45
CA ASN A 57 2.76 -5.62 -9.51
C ASN A 57 2.20 -4.79 -10.66
N HIS A 58 2.85 -3.69 -10.99
CA HIS A 58 2.50 -2.84 -12.11
C HIS A 58 3.71 -2.75 -13.04
N SER A 59 3.63 -3.43 -14.18
CA SER A 59 4.63 -3.43 -15.24
C SER A 59 6.04 -3.79 -14.74
N GLY A 60 6.12 -4.85 -13.95
CA GLY A 60 7.40 -5.33 -13.39
C GLY A 60 7.86 -4.57 -12.15
N LYS A 61 7.05 -3.64 -11.64
CA LYS A 61 7.34 -2.91 -10.39
C LYS A 61 6.32 -3.25 -9.33
N ILE A 62 6.77 -3.66 -8.15
CA ILE A 62 5.87 -3.77 -6.99
C ILE A 62 5.55 -2.35 -6.55
N SER A 63 4.39 -1.82 -6.91
CA SER A 63 3.99 -0.47 -6.55
C SER A 63 3.32 -0.47 -5.18
N LEU A 64 3.78 0.39 -4.28
CA LEU A 64 3.17 0.69 -2.98
C LEU A 64 2.35 1.98 -3.10
N LEU A 65 1.11 1.90 -2.67
CA LEU A 65 0.19 3.03 -2.52
C LEU A 65 -0.16 3.20 -1.04
N ILE A 66 -0.03 4.44 -0.54
CA ILE A 66 -0.48 4.84 0.79
C ILE A 66 -1.38 6.06 0.65
N THR A 67 -2.59 5.98 1.19
CA THR A 67 -3.53 7.09 1.26
C THR A 67 -3.89 7.43 2.70
N ASP A 68 -4.33 8.67 2.94
CA ASP A 68 -4.93 9.06 4.22
C ASP A 68 -6.42 8.66 4.30
N PHE A 69 -7.07 9.01 5.41
CA PHE A 69 -8.50 8.72 5.64
C PHE A 69 -9.47 9.42 4.66
N GLN A 70 -9.01 10.44 3.94
CA GLN A 70 -9.79 11.15 2.93
C GLN A 70 -9.51 10.63 1.51
N GLY A 71 -8.53 9.72 1.37
CA GLY A 71 -8.08 9.20 0.09
C GLY A 71 -7.05 10.06 -0.62
N ARG A 72 -6.46 11.04 0.06
CA ARG A 72 -5.34 11.81 -0.49
C ARG A 72 -4.10 10.93 -0.52
N PHE A 73 -3.33 11.04 -1.60
CA PHE A 73 -2.08 10.31 -1.75
C PHE A 73 -1.04 10.81 -0.75
N LEU A 74 -0.55 9.92 0.10
CA LEU A 74 0.62 10.16 0.95
C LEU A 74 1.89 9.60 0.32
N PHE A 75 1.76 8.50 -0.43
CA PHE A 75 2.85 7.92 -1.20
C PHE A 75 2.31 7.11 -2.38
N ASN A 76 2.97 7.21 -3.53
CA ASN A 76 2.79 6.32 -4.67
C ASN A 76 4.16 6.10 -5.35
N GLY A 77 4.63 4.86 -5.36
CA GLY A 77 5.92 4.53 -5.96
C GLY A 77 6.23 3.04 -5.85
N GLY A 78 7.20 2.56 -6.62
CA GLY A 78 7.52 1.13 -6.65
C GLY A 78 8.94 0.86 -7.08
N PHE A 79 9.44 -0.29 -6.62
CA PHE A 79 10.73 -0.84 -7.01
C PHE A 79 10.53 -2.02 -7.96
N ASP A 80 11.58 -2.36 -8.70
CA ASP A 80 11.61 -3.50 -9.59
C ASP A 80 11.28 -4.80 -8.84
N ILE A 81 10.46 -5.67 -9.45
CA ILE A 81 10.03 -6.95 -8.87
C ILE A 81 11.19 -7.91 -8.61
N SER A 82 12.28 -7.79 -9.38
CA SER A 82 13.52 -8.55 -9.20
C SER A 82 14.28 -8.16 -7.92
N THR A 83 14.00 -6.97 -7.35
CA THR A 83 14.65 -6.49 -6.12
C THR A 83 14.45 -7.51 -4.99
N PRO A 84 15.49 -7.86 -4.21
CA PRO A 84 15.38 -8.81 -3.12
C PRO A 84 14.27 -8.43 -2.13
N THR A 85 13.51 -9.42 -1.68
CA THR A 85 12.34 -9.21 -0.79
C THR A 85 12.71 -8.48 0.50
N LEU A 86 13.91 -8.72 1.04
CA LEU A 86 14.39 -8.04 2.24
C LEU A 86 14.64 -6.54 1.98
N THR A 87 15.23 -6.20 0.84
CA THR A 87 15.46 -4.81 0.41
C THR A 87 14.14 -4.06 0.23
N LEU A 88 13.20 -4.66 -0.51
CA LEU A 88 11.84 -4.13 -0.67
C LEU A 88 11.14 -3.89 0.67
N LEU A 89 11.21 -4.87 1.57
CA LEU A 89 10.61 -4.79 2.90
C LEU A 89 11.19 -3.60 3.69
N ASN A 90 12.51 -3.42 3.67
CA ASN A 90 13.16 -2.35 4.41
C ASN A 90 12.76 -0.96 3.85
N HIS A 91 12.76 -0.79 2.53
CA HIS A 91 12.35 0.48 1.91
C HIS A 91 10.87 0.80 2.15
N TYR A 92 9.97 -0.13 1.86
CA TYR A 92 8.53 0.11 2.04
C TYR A 92 8.15 0.32 3.50
N TRP A 93 8.81 -0.38 4.42
CA TRP A 93 8.60 -0.13 5.83
C TRP A 93 9.08 1.26 6.25
N ALA A 94 10.26 1.70 5.80
CA ALA A 94 10.77 3.03 6.10
C ALA A 94 9.84 4.13 5.54
N ILE A 95 9.36 3.97 4.30
CA ILE A 95 8.37 4.87 3.70
C ILE A 95 7.11 4.93 4.54
N TYR A 96 6.51 3.79 4.88
CA TYR A 96 5.32 3.75 5.74
C TYR A 96 5.56 4.46 7.08
N GLN A 97 6.70 4.22 7.73
CA GLN A 97 7.04 4.87 8.99
C GLN A 97 7.13 6.39 8.88
N SER A 98 7.61 6.91 7.74
CA SER A 98 7.70 8.35 7.49
C SER A 98 6.33 9.02 7.30
N VAL A 99 5.35 8.32 6.70
CA VAL A 99 4.05 8.91 6.35
C VAL A 99 2.91 8.52 7.29
N ARG A 100 3.05 7.47 8.13
CA ARG A 100 1.93 6.93 8.95
C ARG A 100 1.28 7.94 9.89
N LYS A 101 2.01 8.98 10.33
CA LYS A 101 1.46 10.04 11.20
C LYS A 101 0.43 10.91 10.47
N GLN A 102 0.51 10.99 9.15
CA GLN A 102 -0.39 11.77 8.29
C GLN A 102 -1.66 10.98 7.94
N MET A 103 -1.65 9.67 8.13
CA MET A 103 -2.81 8.79 7.98
C MET A 103 -3.81 8.93 9.15
N LYS A 104 -3.96 10.09 9.80
CA LYS A 104 -4.92 10.25 10.89
C LYS A 104 -6.25 10.78 10.35
N PRO A 105 -7.40 10.39 10.94
CA PRO A 105 -8.62 11.15 10.75
C PRO A 105 -8.33 12.58 11.21
N ARG A 106 -8.58 13.60 10.37
CA ARG A 106 -8.70 14.96 10.89
C ARG A 106 -9.82 14.90 11.92
N MET A 107 -9.51 15.15 13.20
CA MET A 107 -10.56 15.54 14.14
C MET A 107 -11.18 16.79 13.52
N LEU A 108 -12.44 16.68 13.10
CA LEU A 108 -13.23 17.86 12.79
C LEU A 108 -13.24 18.66 14.09
N THR A 109 -12.48 19.75 14.14
CA THR A 109 -12.71 20.78 15.14
C THR A 109 -14.17 21.16 14.97
N LYS A 110 -15.00 20.86 15.97
CA LYS A 110 -16.36 21.38 16.05
C LYS A 110 -16.24 22.90 16.01
N THR A 111 -16.39 23.50 14.83
CA THR A 111 -16.72 24.91 14.72
C THR A 111 -18.15 25.03 15.22
N ASN A 112 -18.29 25.42 16.48
CA ASN A 112 -19.54 25.93 17.01
C ASN A 112 -19.80 27.25 16.27
N PHE A 113 -20.75 27.24 15.35
CA PHE A 113 -21.43 28.46 14.91
C PHE A 113 -22.55 28.76 15.89
#